data_AF-A0A7S1N1S8-F1
#
_entry.id   AF-A0A7S1N1S8-F1
#
_cell.length_a   1.000
_cell.length_b   1.000
_cell.length_c   1.000
_cell.angle_alpha   90.00
_cell.angle_beta   90.00
_cell.angle_gamma   90.00
#
_symmetry.space_group_name_H-M   'P 1'
#
loop_
_entity.id
_entity.type
_entity.pdbx_description
1 polymer ?
#
loop_
_entity_poly.entity_id
_entity_poly.type
_entity_poly.pdbx_seq_one_letter_code
_entity_poly.pdbx_strand_id
1 'polypeptide(L)'
;MFSGKLFRAVCRTPATQSVLRQAVRTKYSDKLIEHYENPRNVGSLDTNDDSVGTGLVGAPACGDVMRLQLKVDENGIITETAFKTFGCGSAIASSSLATEKLKGKTLDEAAMLTNKDIAAELLLPPVKLHCSMLAEEAVKAAISNLQSKRLSASKTEVSFN
;
A
#
# COMPACT_ATOMS: atom_id res chain seq x y z
N MET A 1 5.01 -34.78 55.82
CA MET A 1 3.98 -35.54 55.07
C MET A 1 2.92 -34.57 54.57
N PHE A 2 2.37 -34.81 53.37
CA PHE A 2 1.35 -34.06 52.61
C PHE A 2 1.85 -33.14 51.47
N SER A 3 1.96 -33.80 50.31
CA SER A 3 1.35 -33.41 49.03
C SER A 3 1.74 -32.04 48.44
N GLY A 4 2.56 -31.96 47.39
CA GLY A 4 2.40 -32.70 46.14
C GLY A 4 1.15 -32.19 45.41
N LYS A 5 1.21 -30.97 44.85
CA LYS A 5 0.21 -30.47 43.90
C LYS A 5 0.86 -30.20 42.55
N LEU A 6 0.81 -31.26 41.76
CA LEU A 6 0.83 -31.31 40.31
C LEU A 6 -0.17 -30.29 39.74
N PHE A 7 0.30 -29.15 39.25
CA PHE A 7 -0.49 -28.34 38.32
C PHE A 7 0.12 -28.44 36.93
N ARG A 8 -0.52 -29.33 36.16
CA ARG A 8 -0.42 -29.54 34.72
C ARG A 8 -0.09 -28.26 33.97
N ALA A 9 1.03 -28.26 33.26
CA ALA A 9 1.24 -27.39 32.12
C ALA A 9 0.13 -27.68 31.10
N VAL A 10 -0.74 -26.70 30.87
CA VAL A 10 -1.65 -26.71 29.73
C VAL A 10 -0.80 -26.44 28.49
N CYS A 11 -0.37 -27.51 27.82
CA CYS A 11 0.11 -27.43 26.45
C CYS A 11 -1.02 -26.81 25.61
N ARG A 12 -0.89 -25.53 25.27
CA ARG A 12 -1.70 -24.89 24.23
C ARG A 12 -1.31 -25.53 22.91
N THR A 13 -2.05 -26.55 22.49
CA THR A 13 -1.98 -27.15 21.15
C THR A 13 -2.30 -26.10 20.08
N PRO A 14 -1.58 -26.08 18.94
CA PRO A 14 -1.72 -25.05 17.90
C PRO A 14 -2.95 -25.27 16.97
N ALA A 15 -3.84 -26.21 17.30
CA ALA A 15 -4.84 -26.72 16.36
C ALA A 15 -6.23 -26.04 16.44
N THR A 16 -6.43 -25.03 17.30
CA THR A 16 -7.75 -24.40 17.51
C THR A 16 -7.89 -22.99 16.92
N GLN A 17 -6.88 -22.46 16.21
CA GLN A 17 -7.00 -21.19 15.48
C GLN A 17 -7.69 -21.31 14.12
N SER A 18 -7.86 -22.51 13.55
CA SER A 18 -8.31 -22.66 12.14
C SER A 18 -9.80 -22.42 11.92
N VAL A 19 -10.67 -22.60 12.92
CA VAL A 19 -12.12 -22.55 12.72
C VAL A 19 -12.61 -21.10 12.60
N LEU A 20 -12.00 -20.15 13.32
CA LEU A 20 -12.29 -18.72 13.18
C LEU A 20 -11.79 -18.14 11.84
N ARG A 21 -10.75 -18.74 11.25
CA ARG A 21 -10.23 -18.33 9.92
C ARG A 21 -11.21 -18.62 8.78
N GLN A 22 -11.97 -19.72 8.86
CA GLN A 22 -12.81 -20.15 7.73
C GLN A 22 -14.05 -19.24 7.54
N ALA A 23 -14.61 -18.69 8.62
CA ALA A 23 -15.83 -17.88 8.57
C ALA A 23 -15.61 -16.45 8.04
N VAL A 24 -14.38 -15.94 8.05
CA VAL A 24 -14.04 -14.61 7.48
C VAL A 24 -13.79 -14.70 5.97
N ARG A 25 -13.32 -15.85 5.47
CA ARG A 25 -13.05 -16.08 4.04
C ARG A 25 -14.30 -16.05 3.16
N THR A 26 -15.50 -16.21 3.73
CA THR A 26 -16.75 -16.24 2.95
C THR A 26 -17.27 -14.85 2.55
N LYS A 27 -16.68 -13.75 3.07
CA LYS A 27 -17.13 -12.37 2.79
C LYS A 27 -16.11 -11.51 2.03
N TYR A 28 -14.86 -11.94 1.93
CA TYR A 28 -13.79 -11.18 1.28
C TYR A 28 -13.00 -12.08 0.35
N SER A 29 -12.47 -11.52 -0.74
CA SER A 29 -11.64 -12.28 -1.67
C SER A 29 -10.37 -12.76 -0.99
N ASP A 30 -9.90 -13.96 -1.38
CA ASP A 30 -8.66 -14.53 -0.85
C ASP A 30 -7.47 -13.59 -1.09
N LYS A 31 -7.45 -12.91 -2.25
CA LYS A 31 -6.45 -11.90 -2.59
C LYS A 31 -6.43 -10.73 -1.60
N LEU A 32 -7.60 -10.20 -1.23
CA LEU A 32 -7.68 -9.10 -0.27
C LEU A 32 -7.12 -9.52 1.09
N ILE A 33 -7.47 -10.73 1.54
CA ILE A 33 -6.99 -11.27 2.82
C ILE A 33 -5.47 -11.45 2.77
N GLU A 34 -4.93 -11.95 1.66
CA GLU A 34 -3.49 -12.14 1.49
C GLU A 34 -2.71 -10.82 1.58
N HIS A 35 -3.15 -9.79 0.85
CA HIS A 35 -2.53 -8.46 0.92
C HIS A 35 -2.74 -7.77 2.27
N TYR A 36 -3.76 -8.15 3.03
CA TYR A 36 -3.98 -7.64 4.38
C TYR A 36 -3.11 -8.33 5.43
N GLU A 37 -2.99 -9.67 5.38
CA GLU A 37 -2.16 -10.43 6.31
C GLU A 37 -0.66 -10.23 6.04
N ASN A 38 -0.27 -10.18 4.76
CA ASN A 38 1.12 -10.04 4.32
C ASN A 38 1.25 -8.90 3.28
N PRO A 39 1.09 -7.63 3.70
CA PRO A 39 1.25 -6.51 2.79
C PRO A 39 2.70 -6.42 2.29
N ARG A 40 2.87 -6.40 0.97
CA ARG A 40 4.16 -6.22 0.28
C ARG A 40 4.53 -4.74 0.24
N ASN A 41 5.82 -4.39 0.23
CA ASN A 41 6.27 -3.00 0.01
C ASN A 41 5.86 -2.00 1.12
N VAL A 42 5.61 -2.47 2.35
CA VAL A 42 5.39 -1.57 3.48
C VAL A 42 6.73 -0.96 3.90
N GLY A 43 6.82 0.37 3.86
CA GLY A 43 8.08 1.05 4.14
C GLY A 43 8.05 2.52 3.80
N SER A 44 9.21 3.14 3.83
CA SER A 44 9.38 4.50 3.33
C SER A 44 10.72 4.63 2.62
N LEU A 45 10.73 5.46 1.59
CA LEU A 45 11.91 5.84 0.83
C LEU A 45 12.41 7.22 1.27
N ASP A 46 13.66 7.52 0.96
CA ASP A 46 14.24 8.83 1.23
C ASP A 46 13.56 9.90 0.38
N THR A 47 12.98 10.90 1.04
CA THR A 47 12.29 12.01 0.38
C THR A 47 13.25 13.02 -0.24
N ASN A 48 14.53 12.99 0.14
CA ASN A 48 15.55 13.91 -0.37
C ASN A 48 16.09 13.50 -1.74
N ASP A 49 15.86 12.25 -2.17
CA ASP A 49 16.25 11.78 -3.51
C ASP A 49 15.33 12.44 -4.57
N ASP A 50 15.94 13.00 -5.61
CA ASP A 50 15.24 13.61 -6.74
C ASP A 50 14.48 12.57 -7.58
N SER A 51 14.91 11.31 -7.49
CA SER A 51 14.32 10.17 -8.16
C SER A 51 13.10 9.62 -7.42
N VAL A 52 12.80 10.15 -6.23
CA VAL A 52 11.69 9.70 -5.38
C VAL A 52 10.53 10.69 -5.41
N GLY A 53 9.39 10.22 -5.93
CA GLY A 53 8.10 10.90 -5.88
C GLY A 53 7.31 10.49 -4.64
N THR A 54 6.75 11.46 -3.92
CA THR A 54 5.92 11.20 -2.74
C THR A 54 4.52 11.75 -2.93
N GLY A 55 3.52 10.88 -2.80
CA GLY A 55 2.09 11.22 -2.78
C GLY A 55 1.51 10.99 -1.39
N LEU A 56 0.97 12.04 -0.77
CA LEU A 56 0.20 11.94 0.47
C LEU A 56 -1.24 12.33 0.16
N VAL A 57 -2.16 11.40 0.37
CA VAL A 57 -3.59 11.59 0.08
C VAL A 57 -4.44 11.09 1.26
N GLY A 58 -5.68 11.55 1.30
CA GLY A 58 -6.62 11.24 2.38
C GLY A 58 -6.68 12.30 3.47
N ALA A 59 -7.67 12.13 4.35
CA ALA A 59 -7.97 13.09 5.40
C ALA A 59 -8.08 12.37 6.75
N PRO A 60 -7.43 12.88 7.81
CA PRO A 60 -7.53 12.30 9.14
C PRO A 60 -8.98 12.19 9.65
N ALA A 61 -9.85 13.12 9.22
CA ALA A 61 -11.28 13.13 9.59
C ALA A 61 -12.05 11.92 9.05
N CYS A 62 -11.65 11.38 7.89
CA CYS A 62 -12.29 10.21 7.27
C CYS A 62 -11.70 8.88 7.78
N GLY A 63 -10.59 8.94 8.52
CA GLY A 63 -9.89 7.76 9.03
C GLY A 63 -9.01 7.04 8.02
N ASP A 64 -8.94 7.51 6.77
CA ASP A 64 -8.09 6.94 5.71
C ASP A 64 -7.05 7.98 5.25
N VAL A 65 -5.77 7.66 5.42
CA VAL A 65 -4.61 8.46 5.01
C VAL A 65 -3.57 7.53 4.40
N MET A 66 -3.19 7.79 3.15
CA MET A 66 -2.24 6.98 2.41
C MET A 66 -1.04 7.82 1.97
N ARG A 67 0.15 7.33 2.28
CA ARG A 67 1.43 7.81 1.76
C ARG A 67 1.99 6.76 0.81
N LEU A 68 2.15 7.14 -0.45
CA LEU A 68 2.79 6.33 -1.48
C LEU A 68 4.10 7.00 -1.91
N GLN A 69 5.16 6.22 -2.00
CA GLN A 69 6.45 6.65 -2.50
C GLN A 69 6.89 5.73 -3.62
N LEU A 70 7.38 6.32 -4.70
CA LEU A 70 7.90 5.62 -5.86
C LEU A 70 9.29 6.14 -6.20
N LYS A 71 10.21 5.23 -6.49
CA LYS A 71 11.55 5.53 -7.00
C LYS A 71 11.59 5.20 -8.48
N VAL A 72 12.11 6.13 -9.27
CA VAL A 72 12.17 6.03 -10.73
C VAL A 72 13.62 6.04 -11.16
N ASP A 73 13.97 5.21 -12.13
CA ASP A 73 15.29 5.21 -12.76
C ASP A 73 15.43 6.34 -13.79
N GLU A 74 16.64 6.54 -14.31
CA GLU A 74 16.95 7.48 -15.40
C GLU A 74 16.08 7.21 -16.65
N ASN A 75 15.75 5.94 -16.89
CA ASN A 75 14.91 5.49 -18.00
C ASN A 75 13.40 5.77 -17.79
N GLY A 76 13.00 6.36 -16.66
CA GLY A 76 11.58 6.61 -16.36
C GLY A 76 10.79 5.37 -15.91
N ILE A 77 11.50 4.30 -15.51
CA ILE A 77 10.93 3.04 -15.02
C ILE A 77 10.91 3.04 -13.49
N ILE A 78 9.80 2.61 -12.89
CA ILE A 78 9.66 2.50 -11.43
C ILE A 78 10.45 1.29 -10.93
N THR A 79 11.53 1.54 -10.18
CA THR A 79 12.40 0.49 -9.63
C THR A 79 11.91 -0.02 -8.29
N GLU A 80 11.48 0.90 -7.43
CA GLU A 80 11.01 0.61 -6.09
C GLU A 80 9.74 1.38 -5.76
N THR A 81 8.89 0.73 -4.98
CA THR A 81 7.66 1.31 -4.44
C THR A 81 7.61 1.01 -2.96
N ALA A 82 7.18 1.99 -2.19
CA ALA A 82 6.96 1.86 -0.76
C ALA A 82 5.66 2.58 -0.39
N PHE A 83 4.90 2.01 0.53
CA PHE A 83 3.71 2.68 1.05
C PHE A 83 3.62 2.60 2.57
N LYS A 84 2.94 3.59 3.13
CA LYS A 84 2.43 3.61 4.49
C LYS A 84 1.01 4.12 4.43
N THR A 85 0.08 3.34 4.94
CA THR A 85 -1.33 3.73 4.97
C THR A 85 -1.90 3.51 6.35
N PHE A 86 -2.79 4.41 6.74
CA PHE A 86 -3.62 4.32 7.92
C PHE A 86 -5.06 4.29 7.42
N GLY A 87 -5.80 3.26 7.76
CA GLY A 87 -7.16 3.11 7.27
C GLY A 87 -7.71 1.72 7.46
N CYS A 88 -8.84 1.47 6.81
CA CYS A 88 -9.46 0.15 6.87
C CYS A 88 -8.58 -0.94 6.20
N GLY A 89 -8.75 -2.21 6.58
CA GLY A 89 -7.97 -3.31 5.99
C GLY A 89 -8.08 -3.44 4.47
N SER A 90 -9.19 -2.94 3.89
CA SER A 90 -9.37 -2.86 2.44
C SER A 90 -8.48 -1.79 1.80
N ALA A 91 -8.25 -0.65 2.47
CA ALA A 91 -7.30 0.35 2.02
C ALA A 91 -5.87 -0.21 2.03
N ILE A 92 -5.47 -0.93 3.08
CA ILE A 92 -4.15 -1.60 3.16
C ILE A 92 -3.97 -2.58 1.98
N ALA A 93 -4.98 -3.42 1.73
CA ALA A 93 -4.93 -4.37 0.62
C ALA A 93 -4.84 -3.68 -0.75
N SER A 94 -5.65 -2.64 -0.98
CA SER A 94 -5.61 -1.84 -2.22
C SER A 94 -4.26 -1.15 -2.42
N SER A 95 -3.68 -0.57 -1.37
CA SER A 95 -2.35 0.05 -1.43
C SER A 95 -1.26 -0.97 -1.77
N SER A 96 -1.29 -2.14 -1.14
CA SER A 96 -0.30 -3.19 -1.39
C SER A 96 -0.38 -3.71 -2.84
N LEU A 97 -1.59 -3.96 -3.33
CA LEU A 97 -1.79 -4.38 -4.72
C LEU A 97 -1.33 -3.30 -5.71
N ALA A 98 -1.65 -2.03 -5.43
CA ALA A 98 -1.21 -0.91 -6.27
C ALA A 98 0.33 -0.85 -6.34
N THR A 99 1.04 -0.95 -5.21
CA THR A 99 2.51 -0.93 -5.20
C THR A 99 3.15 -2.06 -5.98
N GLU A 100 2.54 -3.25 -5.98
CA GLU A 100 3.02 -4.39 -6.76
C GLU A 100 2.82 -4.14 -8.26
N LYS A 101 1.65 -3.62 -8.66
CA LYS A 101 1.35 -3.29 -10.05
C LYS A 101 2.23 -2.17 -10.62
N LEU A 102 2.72 -1.27 -9.78
CA LEU A 102 3.53 -0.12 -10.20
C LEU A 102 5.00 -0.51 -10.42
N LYS A 103 5.49 -1.55 -9.75
CA LYS A 103 6.89 -1.95 -9.84
C LYS A 103 7.20 -2.46 -11.27
N GLY A 104 8.25 -1.92 -11.87
CA GLY A 104 8.69 -2.28 -13.22
C GLY A 104 7.92 -1.62 -14.37
N LYS A 105 6.96 -0.73 -14.06
CA LYS A 105 6.20 0.03 -15.07
C LYS A 105 6.80 1.39 -15.34
N THR A 106 6.47 1.97 -16.49
CA THR A 106 6.78 3.37 -16.79
C THR A 106 5.84 4.32 -16.04
N LEU A 107 6.21 5.60 -15.95
CA LEU A 107 5.34 6.63 -15.36
C LEU A 107 3.99 6.77 -16.09
N ASP A 108 3.97 6.60 -17.40
CA ASP A 108 2.74 6.67 -18.20
C ASP A 108 1.81 5.49 -17.91
N GLU A 109 2.37 4.28 -17.84
CA GLU A 109 1.60 3.08 -17.47
C GLU A 109 1.09 3.15 -16.03
N ALA A 110 1.88 3.73 -15.12
CA ALA A 110 1.46 3.99 -13.75
C ALA A 110 0.29 4.98 -13.69
N ALA A 111 0.31 6.03 -14.52
CA ALA A 111 -0.77 7.00 -14.62
C ALA A 111 -2.06 6.43 -15.22
N MET A 112 -1.96 5.38 -16.04
CA MET A 112 -3.10 4.65 -16.62
C MET A 112 -3.78 3.70 -15.64
N LEU A 113 -3.19 3.44 -14.46
CA LEU A 113 -3.81 2.58 -13.46
C LEU A 113 -5.10 3.22 -12.92
N THR A 114 -6.24 2.56 -13.12
CA THR A 114 -7.53 3.07 -12.67
C THR A 114 -8.03 2.37 -11.41
N ASN A 115 -8.89 3.06 -10.64
CA ASN A 115 -9.59 2.47 -9.51
C ASN A 115 -10.37 1.19 -9.87
N LYS A 116 -10.85 1.08 -11.12
CA LYS A 116 -11.59 -0.08 -11.61
C LYS A 116 -10.71 -1.32 -11.69
N ASP A 117 -9.46 -1.17 -12.13
CA ASP A 117 -8.51 -2.28 -12.23
C ASP A 117 -8.20 -2.86 -10.84
N ILE A 118 -8.00 -1.98 -9.85
CA ILE A 118 -7.75 -2.37 -8.46
C ILE A 118 -9.00 -3.02 -7.86
N ALA A 119 -10.17 -2.42 -8.06
CA ALA A 119 -11.43 -2.93 -7.51
C ALA A 119 -11.83 -4.29 -8.11
N ALA A 120 -11.62 -4.48 -9.43
CA ALA A 120 -11.91 -5.72 -10.12
C ALA A 120 -11.02 -6.87 -9.62
N GLU A 121 -9.74 -6.60 -9.39
CA GLU A 121 -8.82 -7.63 -8.92
C GLU A 121 -9.06 -8.06 -7.47
N LEU A 122 -9.45 -7.12 -6.61
CA LEU A 122 -9.78 -7.40 -5.21
C LEU A 122 -11.23 -7.87 -5.02
N LEU A 123 -12.06 -7.88 -6.08
CA LEU A 123 -13.50 -8.13 -6.04
C LEU A 123 -14.18 -7.35 -4.91
N LEU A 124 -13.90 -6.05 -4.84
CA LEU A 124 -14.42 -5.20 -3.77
C LEU A 124 -15.95 -5.04 -3.93
N PRO A 125 -16.71 -5.16 -2.83
CA PRO A 125 -18.12 -4.76 -2.85
C PRO A 125 -18.23 -3.25 -3.09
N PRO A 126 -19.36 -2.77 -3.66
CA PRO A 126 -19.52 -1.37 -4.09
C PRO A 126 -19.33 -0.35 -2.94
N VAL A 127 -19.59 -0.77 -1.70
CA VAL A 127 -19.45 0.07 -0.49
C VAL A 127 -17.99 0.47 -0.23
N LYS A 128 -17.01 -0.30 -0.70
CA LYS A 128 -15.58 -0.08 -0.43
C LYS A 128 -14.78 0.47 -1.61
N LEU A 129 -15.45 0.99 -2.64
CA LEU A 129 -14.79 1.52 -3.83
C LEU A 129 -13.93 2.77 -3.55
N HIS A 130 -14.22 3.51 -2.48
CA HIS A 130 -13.41 4.67 -2.07
C HIS A 130 -11.95 4.30 -1.78
N CYS A 131 -11.69 3.08 -1.29
CA CYS A 131 -10.33 2.60 -1.03
C CYS A 131 -9.50 2.48 -2.32
N SER A 132 -10.14 2.11 -3.43
CA SER A 132 -9.49 2.03 -4.74
C SER A 132 -9.27 3.41 -5.36
N MET A 133 -10.18 4.35 -5.13
CA MET A 133 -10.02 5.74 -5.55
C MET A 133 -8.84 6.40 -4.84
N LEU A 134 -8.71 6.19 -3.52
CA LEU A 134 -7.58 6.70 -2.74
C LEU A 134 -6.23 6.20 -3.27
N ALA A 135 -6.15 4.93 -3.67
CA ALA A 135 -4.94 4.36 -4.25
C ALA A 135 -4.59 5.00 -5.61
N GLU A 136 -5.58 5.23 -6.49
CA GLU A 136 -5.38 5.94 -7.75
C GLU A 136 -4.90 7.38 -7.53
N GLU A 137 -5.55 8.11 -6.63
CA GLU A 137 -5.17 9.48 -6.27
C GLU A 137 -3.73 9.55 -5.72
N ALA A 138 -3.35 8.56 -4.89
CA ALA A 138 -2.00 8.47 -4.34
C ALA A 138 -0.94 8.34 -5.45
N VAL A 139 -1.21 7.52 -6.47
CA VAL A 139 -0.32 7.33 -7.62
C VAL A 139 -0.16 8.62 -8.40
N LYS A 140 -1.28 9.27 -8.74
CA LYS A 140 -1.27 10.54 -9.47
C LYS A 140 -0.52 11.63 -8.69
N ALA A 141 -0.75 11.72 -7.38
CA ALA A 141 -0.05 12.66 -6.50
C ALA A 141 1.46 12.40 -6.47
N ALA A 142 1.89 11.13 -6.39
CA ALA A 142 3.30 10.77 -6.38
C ALA A 142 4.01 11.08 -7.71
N ILE A 143 3.34 10.83 -8.85
CA ILE A 143 3.85 11.18 -10.18
C ILE A 143 3.95 12.71 -10.33
N SER A 144 2.91 13.45 -9.94
CA SER A 144 2.91 14.92 -9.99
C SER A 144 4.01 15.54 -9.12
N ASN A 145 4.26 14.97 -7.93
CA ASN A 145 5.36 15.38 -7.07
C ASN A 145 6.73 15.16 -7.74
N LEU A 146 6.93 14.00 -8.38
CA LEU A 146 8.15 13.69 -9.12
C LEU A 146 8.38 14.65 -10.29
N GLN A 147 7.34 14.94 -11.06
CA GLN A 147 7.41 15.91 -12.16
C GLN A 147 7.74 17.32 -11.67
N SER A 148 7.14 17.74 -10.55
CA SER A 148 7.41 19.04 -9.93
C SER A 148 8.86 19.15 -9.45
N LYS A 149 9.41 18.09 -8.85
CA LYS A 149 10.83 18.02 -8.45
C LYS A 149 11.76 18.18 -9.65
N ARG A 150 11.51 17.45 -10.75
CA ARG A 150 12.29 17.54 -11.99
C ARG A 150 12.25 18.94 -12.60
N LEU A 151 11.10 19.61 -12.56
CA LEU A 151 10.95 21.00 -13.00
C LEU A 151 11.75 21.97 -12.11
N SER A 152 11.69 21.83 -10.78
CA SER A 152 12.46 22.68 -9.87
C SER A 152 13.98 22.50 -10.00
N ALA A 153 14.45 21.27 -10.26
CA ALA A 153 15.85 20.99 -10.52
C ALA A 153 16.35 21.76 -11.77
N SER A 154 15.59 21.70 -12.88
CA SER A 154 15.93 22.42 -14.12
C SER A 154 15.96 23.95 -13.98
N LYS A 155 15.23 24.51 -13.00
CA LYS A 155 15.15 25.97 -12.81
C LYS A 155 16.32 26.54 -12.00
N THR A 156 17.00 25.69 -11.23
CA THR A 156 18.11 26.13 -10.36
C THR A 156 19.38 26.44 -11.16
N GLU A 157 19.56 25.82 -12.34
CA GLU A 157 20.74 26.06 -13.20
C GLU A 157 20.66 27.35 -14.04
N VAL A 158 19.50 28.02 -14.10
CA VAL A 158 19.25 29.15 -15.02
C VAL A 158 19.22 30.53 -14.32
N SER A 159 19.73 30.65 -13.09
CA SER A 159 19.75 31.93 -12.33
C SER A 159 21.13 32.43 -11.92
N PHE A 160 22.16 32.13 -12.71
CA PHE A 160 23.46 32.80 -12.64
C PHE A 160 23.87 33.29 -14.02
N ASN A 161 23.40 34.49 -14.40
CA ASN A 161 24.09 35.41 -15.31
C ASN A 161 23.54 36.82 -15.13
#